data_AF-A0AB38WWF7-F1
#
_entry.id   AF-A0AB38WWF7-F1
#
_cell.length_a   1.000
_cell.length_b   1.000
_cell.length_c   1.000
_cell.angle_alpha   90.00
_cell.angle_beta   90.00
_cell.angle_gamma   90.00
#
_symmetry.space_group_name_H-M   'P 1'
#
loop_
_entity.id
_entity.type
_entity.pdbx_description
1 polymer ?
#
loop_
_entity_poly.entity_id
_entity_poly.type
_entity_poly.pdbx_seq_one_letter_code
_entity_poly.pdbx_strand_id
1 'polypeptide(L)'
;MERQAPAVAGRLNQDRITGASHCFSGHTLALLLGAQLQGQDFSEPWIGAGILLDALGRGGDNLTPDSAARFPFFDVDYTSRRSPILVGFGAEDHPHVTPRGPEWHADAFTDAPGANALLMIAGVGHGLGGIAGLDAKETEAEAPDAHEATRRLTFA
;
A
#
# COMPACT_ATOMS: atom_id res chain seq x y z
N MET A 1 -6.97 19.99 -2.96
CA MET A 1 -8.08 19.04 -3.21
C MET A 1 -9.29 19.72 -3.85
N GLU A 2 -10.00 20.62 -3.17
CA GLU A 2 -11.31 21.12 -3.65
C GLU A 2 -11.26 21.90 -4.99
N ARG A 3 -10.16 22.61 -5.30
CA ARG A 3 -10.01 23.25 -6.62
C ARG A 3 -10.03 22.25 -7.78
N GLN A 4 -9.58 21.01 -7.56
CA GLN A 4 -9.58 19.95 -8.56
C GLN A 4 -10.91 19.18 -8.61
N ALA A 5 -11.76 19.33 -7.58
CA ALA A 5 -13.07 18.70 -7.50
C ALA A 5 -14.14 19.71 -7.02
N PRO A 6 -14.57 20.66 -7.88
CA PRO A 6 -15.52 21.71 -7.49
C PRO A 6 -16.85 21.17 -6.96
N ALA A 7 -17.26 19.97 -7.39
CA ALA A 7 -18.50 19.31 -6.94
C ALA A 7 -18.54 18.98 -5.43
N VAL A 8 -17.38 18.97 -4.76
CA VAL A 8 -17.26 18.69 -3.32
C VAL A 8 -16.70 19.87 -2.52
N ALA A 9 -16.58 21.06 -3.13
CA ALA A 9 -16.05 22.25 -2.46
C ALA A 9 -16.86 22.64 -1.23
N GLY A 10 -16.19 22.91 -0.10
CA GLY A 10 -16.81 23.19 1.19
C GLY A 10 -17.51 22.00 1.86
N ARG A 11 -17.45 20.80 1.27
CA ARG A 11 -18.09 19.58 1.79
C ARG A 11 -17.08 18.59 2.39
N LEU A 12 -15.78 18.88 2.31
CA LEU A 12 -14.73 18.04 2.85
C LEU A 12 -14.55 18.30 4.35
N ASN A 13 -14.61 17.25 5.17
CA ASN A 13 -14.16 17.32 6.55
C ASN A 13 -12.64 17.13 6.59
N GLN A 14 -11.89 18.20 6.89
CA GLN A 14 -10.42 18.18 6.88
C GLN A 14 -9.82 17.36 8.03
N ASP A 15 -10.59 17.06 9.07
CA ASP A 15 -10.16 16.22 10.20
C ASP A 15 -10.32 14.72 9.89
N ARG A 16 -10.95 14.36 8.76
CA ARG A 16 -11.25 12.97 8.37
C ARG A 16 -10.73 12.65 6.98
N ILE A 17 -9.42 12.79 6.80
CA ILE A 17 -8.74 12.43 5.55
C ILE A 17 -7.94 11.13 5.75
N THR A 18 -8.07 10.22 4.81
CA THR A 18 -7.39 8.92 4.78
C THR A 18 -6.87 8.69 3.36
N GLY A 19 -5.68 8.10 3.26
CA GLY A 19 -5.14 7.67 1.97
C GLY A 19 -5.45 6.19 1.72
N ALA A 20 -5.72 5.84 0.46
CA ALA A 20 -5.72 4.46 0.01
C ALA A 20 -4.77 4.36 -1.19
N SER A 21 -3.99 3.29 -1.24
CA SER A 21 -3.01 3.07 -2.29
C SER A 21 -2.97 1.61 -2.71
N HIS A 22 -2.47 1.39 -3.91
CA HIS A 22 -2.22 0.07 -4.47
C HIS A 22 -0.84 0.02 -5.11
N CYS A 23 -0.14 -1.11 -4.97
CA CYS A 23 1.16 -1.35 -5.59
C CYS A 23 2.18 -0.24 -5.22
N PHE A 24 2.80 0.37 -6.24
CA PHE A 24 3.86 1.35 -6.08
C PHE A 24 3.38 2.63 -5.40
N SER A 25 2.11 3.00 -5.54
CA SER A 25 1.56 4.16 -4.80
C SER A 25 1.55 3.92 -3.28
N GLY A 26 1.68 2.66 -2.84
CA GLY A 26 1.93 2.28 -1.45
C GLY A 26 3.20 2.88 -0.86
N HIS A 27 4.27 2.98 -1.66
CA HIS A 27 5.50 3.63 -1.27
C HIS A 27 5.26 5.13 -0.98
N THR A 28 4.60 5.84 -1.89
CA THR A 28 4.27 7.27 -1.69
C THR A 28 3.39 7.46 -0.46
N LEU A 29 2.32 6.67 -0.32
CA LEU A 29 1.43 6.82 0.83
C LEU A 29 2.15 6.49 2.15
N ALA A 30 3.04 5.48 2.19
CA ALA A 30 3.85 5.19 3.38
C ALA A 30 4.68 6.41 3.81
N LEU A 31 5.32 7.11 2.87
CA LEU A 31 6.09 8.33 3.16
C LEU A 31 5.22 9.47 3.68
N LEU A 32 4.07 9.72 3.04
CA LEU A 32 3.12 10.76 3.50
C LEU A 32 2.53 10.44 4.88
N LEU A 33 2.52 9.16 5.24
CA LEU A 33 2.10 8.69 6.55
C LEU A 33 3.27 8.70 7.56
N GLY A 34 4.51 8.99 7.15
CA GLY A 34 5.66 9.14 8.05
C GLY A 34 6.56 7.92 8.19
N ALA A 35 6.53 7.00 7.22
CA ALA A 35 7.73 6.21 6.92
C ALA A 35 8.83 7.16 6.41
N GLN A 36 10.09 6.83 6.70
CA GLN A 36 11.23 7.67 6.33
C GLN A 36 11.99 7.07 5.15
N LEU A 37 12.51 7.93 4.29
CA LEU A 37 13.44 7.53 3.23
C LEU A 37 14.80 8.16 3.52
N GLN A 38 15.81 7.33 3.77
CA GLN A 38 17.17 7.79 4.13
C GLN A 38 17.15 8.78 5.32
N GLY A 39 16.30 8.54 6.31
CA GLY A 39 16.12 9.38 7.49
C GLY A 39 15.36 10.69 7.25
N GLN A 40 14.86 10.93 6.03
CA GLN A 40 14.02 12.09 5.73
C GLN A 40 12.55 11.77 5.95
N ASP A 41 11.84 12.70 6.59
CA ASP A 41 10.41 12.63 6.87
C ASP A 41 9.63 13.50 5.86
N PHE A 42 8.64 12.87 5.21
CA PHE A 42 7.74 13.49 4.23
C PHE A 42 6.28 13.48 4.71
N SER A 43 6.08 13.28 6.01
CA SER A 43 4.74 13.12 6.58
C SER A 43 3.87 14.35 6.37
N GLU A 44 2.62 14.08 6.02
CA GLU A 44 1.58 15.07 5.88
C GLU A 44 0.59 14.91 7.03
N PRO A 45 0.59 15.82 8.03
CA PRO A 45 -0.13 15.62 9.29
C PRO A 45 -1.65 15.58 9.14
N TRP A 46 -2.19 16.03 8.01
CA TRP A 46 -3.61 15.98 7.70
C TRP A 46 -4.08 14.61 7.22
N ILE A 47 -3.18 13.67 6.87
CA ILE A 47 -3.55 12.29 6.53
C ILE A 47 -3.61 11.46 7.82
N GLY A 48 -4.81 11.24 8.32
CA GLY A 48 -5.03 10.60 9.62
C GLY A 48 -4.81 9.09 9.64
N ALA A 49 -5.01 8.40 8.51
CA ALA A 49 -4.89 6.95 8.39
C ALA A 49 -4.54 6.53 6.95
N GLY A 50 -4.13 5.26 6.78
CA GLY A 50 -3.77 4.69 5.49
C GLY A 50 -4.31 3.28 5.24
N ILE A 51 -4.60 2.99 3.98
CA ILE A 51 -4.85 1.64 3.46
C ILE A 51 -3.78 1.36 2.40
N LEU A 52 -2.95 0.35 2.63
CA LEU A 52 -1.87 -0.07 1.74
C LEU A 52 -2.23 -1.44 1.15
N LEU A 53 -2.53 -1.50 -0.16
CA LEU A 53 -2.89 -2.74 -0.86
C LEU A 53 -1.77 -3.20 -1.78
N ASP A 54 -1.27 -4.43 -1.62
CA ASP A 54 -0.11 -4.98 -2.35
C ASP A 54 1.06 -4.00 -2.44
N ALA A 55 1.25 -3.21 -1.37
CA ALA A 55 2.25 -2.17 -1.32
C ALA A 55 3.64 -2.78 -1.24
N LEU A 56 4.64 -2.09 -1.80
CA LEU A 56 6.03 -2.53 -1.67
C LEU A 56 6.42 -2.65 -0.19
N GLY A 57 7.09 -3.76 0.15
CA GLY A 57 7.72 -3.94 1.45
C GLY A 57 9.06 -3.22 1.55
N ARG A 58 9.92 -3.63 2.50
CA ARG A 58 11.25 -3.02 2.67
C ARG A 58 12.13 -3.19 1.43
N GLY A 59 12.96 -2.19 1.19
CA GLY A 59 13.98 -2.21 0.15
C GLY A 59 15.32 -2.78 0.62
N GLY A 60 16.40 -2.30 0.00
CA GLY A 60 17.76 -2.69 0.34
C GLY A 60 18.03 -4.18 0.10
N ASP A 61 18.54 -4.86 1.13
CA ASP A 61 18.87 -6.30 1.09
C ASP A 61 17.63 -7.21 0.94
N ASN A 62 16.41 -6.65 1.07
CA ASN A 62 15.17 -7.38 0.79
C ASN A 62 14.83 -7.41 -0.70
N LEU A 63 15.57 -6.71 -1.57
CA LEU A 63 15.36 -6.71 -3.02
C LEU A 63 16.34 -7.64 -3.73
N THR A 64 16.04 -7.97 -4.98
CA THR A 64 17.05 -8.55 -5.88
C THR A 64 18.20 -7.56 -6.08
N PRO A 65 19.45 -8.01 -6.30
CA PRO A 65 20.59 -7.10 -6.47
C PRO A 65 20.36 -6.03 -7.56
N ASP A 66 19.78 -6.43 -8.69
CA ASP A 66 19.45 -5.53 -9.79
C ASP A 66 18.39 -4.50 -9.40
N SER A 67 17.37 -4.89 -8.62
CA SER A 67 16.33 -3.98 -8.15
C SER A 67 16.84 -3.03 -7.08
N ALA A 68 17.68 -3.50 -6.14
CA ALA A 68 18.33 -2.65 -5.14
C ALA A 68 19.20 -1.57 -5.79
N ALA A 69 19.95 -1.93 -6.83
CA ALA A 69 20.80 -1.00 -7.57
C ALA A 69 19.98 0.05 -8.37
N ARG A 70 18.85 -0.36 -8.96
CA ARG A 70 18.01 0.51 -9.80
C ARG A 70 17.02 1.36 -9.01
N PHE A 71 16.52 0.82 -7.90
CA PHE A 71 15.45 1.42 -7.09
C PHE A 71 15.88 1.54 -5.62
N PRO A 72 17.00 2.22 -5.32
CA PRO A 72 17.46 2.37 -3.94
C PRO A 72 16.45 3.13 -3.07
N PHE A 73 15.53 3.87 -3.69
CA PHE A 73 14.47 4.60 -2.99
C PHE A 73 13.32 3.70 -2.49
N PHE A 74 13.28 2.41 -2.82
CA PHE A 74 12.32 1.49 -2.21
C PHE A 74 12.65 1.20 -0.74
N ASP A 75 13.86 1.51 -0.29
CA ASP A 75 14.29 1.26 1.09
C ASP A 75 13.74 2.33 2.05
N VAL A 76 12.53 2.05 2.55
CA VAL A 76 11.81 2.90 3.50
C VAL A 76 11.82 2.30 4.90
N ASP A 77 11.98 3.17 5.89
CA ASP A 77 11.94 2.85 7.31
C ASP A 77 10.54 3.13 7.86
N TYR A 78 9.84 2.08 8.29
CA TYR A 78 8.51 2.18 8.89
C TYR A 78 8.53 2.44 10.40
N THR A 79 9.67 2.39 11.08
CA THR A 79 9.74 2.40 12.55
C THR A 79 9.30 3.73 13.19
N SER A 80 9.39 4.84 12.45
CA SER A 80 8.91 6.17 12.87
C SER A 80 7.39 6.33 12.79
N ARG A 81 6.71 5.44 12.07
CA ARG A 81 5.28 5.54 11.74
C ARG A 81 4.36 5.31 12.94
N ARG A 82 3.35 6.18 13.15
CA ARG A 82 2.40 6.01 14.27
C ARG A 82 0.91 6.12 13.98
N SER A 83 0.47 6.78 12.91
CA SER A 83 -0.96 6.79 12.59
C SER A 83 -1.42 5.40 12.12
N PRO A 84 -2.73 5.12 12.23
CA PRO A 84 -3.29 3.83 11.86
C PRO A 84 -3.04 3.47 10.40
N ILE A 85 -2.65 2.21 10.16
CA ILE A 85 -2.65 1.62 8.82
C ILE A 85 -3.35 0.25 8.80
N LEU A 86 -4.10 0.02 7.73
CA LEU A 86 -4.51 -1.30 7.27
C LEU A 86 -3.57 -1.71 6.12
N VAL A 87 -2.96 -2.88 6.24
CA VAL A 87 -2.16 -3.48 5.18
C VAL A 87 -2.91 -4.68 4.61
N GLY A 88 -3.14 -4.70 3.30
CA GLY A 88 -3.83 -5.76 2.59
C GLY A 88 -2.97 -6.31 1.47
N PHE A 89 -2.93 -7.63 1.26
CA PHE A 89 -2.22 -8.21 0.11
C PHE A 89 -2.79 -9.54 -0.36
N GLY A 90 -2.55 -9.87 -1.62
CA GLY A 90 -2.89 -11.15 -2.24
C GLY A 90 -1.90 -12.24 -1.83
N ALA A 91 -2.39 -13.42 -1.45
CA ALA A 91 -1.55 -14.54 -1.03
C ALA A 91 -0.75 -15.17 -2.18
N GLU A 92 -1.10 -14.85 -3.43
CA GLU A 92 -0.39 -15.31 -4.63
C GLU A 92 0.36 -14.16 -5.31
N ASP A 93 0.49 -12.99 -4.67
CA ASP A 93 1.26 -11.88 -5.23
C ASP A 93 2.76 -12.14 -5.02
N HIS A 94 3.47 -12.44 -6.11
CA HIS A 94 4.90 -12.77 -6.11
C HIS A 94 5.71 -11.70 -6.86
N PRO A 95 6.18 -10.63 -6.19
CA PRO A 95 6.82 -9.52 -6.88
C PRO A 95 8.20 -9.90 -7.40
N HIS A 96 8.45 -9.60 -8.68
CA HIS A 96 9.76 -9.88 -9.32
C HIS A 96 10.93 -9.04 -8.77
N VAL A 97 10.64 -8.00 -7.98
CA VAL A 97 11.66 -7.08 -7.46
C VAL A 97 12.37 -7.61 -6.21
N THR A 98 11.80 -8.62 -5.54
CA THR A 98 12.34 -9.23 -4.32
C THR A 98 12.46 -10.75 -4.49
N PRO A 99 13.44 -11.41 -3.84
CA PRO A 99 13.45 -12.87 -3.73
C PRO A 99 12.41 -13.42 -2.74
N ARG A 100 11.75 -12.56 -1.95
CA ARG A 100 10.72 -12.94 -0.97
C ARG A 100 9.39 -13.24 -1.65
N GLY A 101 8.51 -13.93 -0.93
CA GLY A 101 7.14 -14.16 -1.36
C GLY A 101 6.18 -13.02 -0.99
N PRO A 102 4.87 -13.27 -1.09
CA PRO A 102 3.80 -12.30 -0.81
C PRO A 102 3.88 -11.68 0.59
N GLU A 103 4.48 -12.39 1.55
CA GLU A 103 4.69 -11.89 2.91
C GLU A 103 5.55 -10.62 2.96
N TRP A 104 6.27 -10.28 1.90
CA TRP A 104 6.99 -9.01 1.78
C TRP A 104 6.07 -7.79 1.89
N HIS A 105 4.85 -7.86 1.37
CA HIS A 105 3.86 -6.78 1.46
C HIS A 105 3.45 -6.47 2.92
N ALA A 106 3.64 -7.43 3.84
CA ALA A 106 3.30 -7.28 5.25
C ALA A 106 4.38 -6.53 6.08
N ASP A 107 5.50 -6.12 5.48
CA ASP A 107 6.58 -5.44 6.20
C ASP A 107 6.09 -4.15 6.88
N ALA A 108 5.26 -3.35 6.20
CA ALA A 108 4.68 -2.14 6.78
C ALA A 108 3.84 -2.45 8.03
N PHE A 109 3.13 -3.58 8.05
CA PHE A 109 2.37 -4.02 9.23
C PHE A 109 3.28 -4.49 10.37
N THR A 110 4.38 -5.16 10.01
CA THR A 110 5.31 -5.76 10.98
C THR A 110 6.15 -4.70 11.68
N ASP A 111 6.60 -3.69 10.93
CA ASP A 111 7.60 -2.73 11.39
C ASP A 111 7.00 -1.42 11.91
N ALA A 112 5.79 -1.03 11.46
CA ALA A 112 5.17 0.23 11.87
C ALA A 112 4.48 0.11 13.23
N PRO A 113 4.86 0.92 14.24
CA PRO A 113 4.14 0.99 15.52
C PRO A 113 2.64 1.33 15.39
N GLY A 114 2.26 2.02 14.30
CA GLY A 114 0.88 2.39 13.99
C GLY A 114 0.11 1.37 13.14
N ALA A 115 0.62 0.16 12.94
CA ALA A 115 -0.10 -0.87 12.20
C ALA A 115 -1.23 -1.48 13.04
N ASN A 116 -2.47 -1.40 12.54
CA ASN A 116 -3.65 -1.81 13.28
C ASN A 116 -4.28 -3.11 12.77
N ALA A 117 -4.11 -3.40 11.48
CA ALA A 117 -4.74 -4.54 10.85
C ALA A 117 -3.93 -5.05 9.66
N LEU A 118 -3.94 -6.37 9.51
CA LEU A 118 -3.40 -7.09 8.37
C LEU A 118 -4.52 -7.90 7.71
N LEU A 119 -4.63 -7.82 6.39
CA LEU A 119 -5.53 -8.61 5.58
C LEU A 119 -4.71 -9.35 4.53
N MET A 120 -4.84 -10.67 4.49
CA MET A 120 -4.28 -11.50 3.43
C MET A 120 -5.44 -12.20 2.72
N ILE A 121 -5.50 -12.11 1.39
CA ILE A 121 -6.58 -12.66 0.60
C ILE A 121 -6.06 -13.86 -0.19
N ALA A 122 -6.58 -15.05 0.12
CA ALA A 122 -6.17 -16.28 -0.53
C ALA A 122 -6.65 -16.36 -1.99
N GLY A 123 -5.85 -17.01 -2.85
CA GLY A 123 -6.25 -17.31 -4.23
C GLY A 123 -6.28 -16.10 -5.17
N VAL A 124 -5.71 -14.97 -4.77
CA VAL A 124 -5.55 -13.78 -5.60
C VAL A 124 -4.11 -13.27 -5.51
N GLY A 125 -3.60 -12.80 -6.64
CA GLY A 125 -2.33 -12.08 -6.72
C GLY A 125 -2.53 -10.57 -6.62
N HIS A 126 -1.65 -9.83 -7.31
CA HIS A 126 -1.53 -8.37 -7.27
C HIS A 126 -2.81 -7.57 -7.59
N GLY A 127 -3.80 -8.18 -8.24
CA GLY A 127 -5.07 -7.55 -8.58
C GLY A 127 -6.16 -7.67 -7.50
N LEU A 128 -5.91 -8.41 -6.41
CA LEU A 128 -6.87 -8.66 -5.31
C LEU A 128 -8.25 -9.15 -5.77
N GLY A 129 -8.29 -9.93 -6.85
CA GLY A 129 -9.50 -10.50 -7.45
C GLY A 129 -10.25 -9.58 -8.42
N GLY A 130 -9.78 -8.34 -8.62
CA GLY A 130 -10.34 -7.37 -9.55
C GLY A 130 -9.58 -7.35 -10.89
N ILE A 131 -10.28 -6.97 -11.96
CA ILE A 131 -9.72 -6.78 -13.30
C ILE A 131 -9.27 -5.32 -13.46
N ALA A 132 -7.95 -5.10 -13.53
CA ALA A 132 -7.36 -3.77 -13.75
C ALA A 132 -7.72 -3.18 -15.13
N GLY A 133 -8.00 -4.05 -16.11
CA GLY A 133 -8.49 -3.73 -17.43
C GLY A 133 -8.63 -4.97 -18.30
N LEU A 134 -9.33 -4.87 -19.43
CA LEU A 134 -9.37 -5.94 -20.42
C LEU A 134 -7.94 -6.23 -20.90
N ASP A 135 -7.49 -7.48 -20.82
CA ASP A 135 -6.12 -7.94 -21.15
C ASP A 135 -4.97 -7.34 -20.29
N ALA A 136 -5.28 -6.73 -19.15
CA ALA A 136 -4.25 -6.31 -18.20
C ALA A 136 -3.58 -7.53 -17.55
N LYS A 137 -2.30 -7.76 -17.87
CA LYS A 137 -1.51 -8.88 -17.30
C LYS A 137 -1.29 -8.78 -15.79
N GLU A 138 -1.54 -7.62 -15.20
CA GLU A 138 -1.47 -7.38 -13.75
C GLU A 138 -2.63 -8.05 -12.99
N THR A 139 -3.65 -8.57 -13.69
CA THR A 139 -4.73 -9.38 -13.11
C THR A 139 -4.61 -10.83 -13.52
N GLU A 140 -4.34 -11.70 -12.54
CA GLU A 140 -4.09 -13.12 -12.77
C GLU A 140 -5.33 -14.00 -12.54
N ALA A 141 -6.35 -13.49 -11.83
CA ALA A 141 -7.59 -14.21 -11.54
C ALA A 141 -8.80 -13.26 -11.43
N GLU A 142 -9.91 -13.61 -12.09
CA GLU A 142 -11.21 -13.00 -11.82
C GLU A 142 -11.83 -13.72 -10.62
N ALA A 143 -11.83 -13.04 -9.46
CA ALA A 143 -12.36 -13.60 -8.21
C ALA A 143 -13.32 -12.58 -7.57
N PRO A 144 -14.59 -12.52 -8.02
CA PRO A 144 -15.55 -11.50 -7.60
C PRO A 144 -15.78 -11.44 -6.08
N ASP A 145 -15.77 -12.60 -5.41
CA ASP A 145 -15.94 -12.68 -3.96
C ASP A 145 -14.73 -12.09 -3.22
N ALA A 146 -13.52 -12.33 -3.72
CA ALA A 146 -12.29 -11.76 -3.17
C ALA A 146 -12.27 -10.24 -3.40
N HIS A 147 -12.66 -9.78 -4.59
CA HIS A 147 -12.76 -8.35 -4.89
C HIS A 147 -13.80 -7.64 -4.02
N GLU A 148 -14.98 -8.25 -3.82
CA GLU A 148 -15.99 -7.71 -2.90
C GLU A 148 -15.50 -7.74 -1.44
N ALA A 149 -14.73 -8.76 -1.03
CA ALA A 149 -14.10 -8.79 0.29
C ALA A 149 -13.09 -7.64 0.46
N THR A 150 -12.21 -7.43 -0.52
CA THR A 150 -11.29 -6.27 -0.56
C THR A 150 -12.07 -4.98 -0.42
N ARG A 151 -13.11 -4.79 -1.24
CA ARG A 151 -13.96 -3.59 -1.19
C ARG A 151 -14.58 -3.39 0.18
N ARG A 152 -15.18 -4.42 0.79
CA ARG A 152 -15.87 -4.29 2.09
C ARG A 152 -14.91 -4.03 3.25
N LEU A 153 -13.75 -4.67 3.25
CA LEU A 153 -12.77 -4.57 4.33
C LEU A 153 -11.93 -3.30 4.25
N THR A 154 -11.92 -2.64 3.09
CA THR A 154 -11.27 -1.34 2.88
C THR A 154 -12.26 -0.18 2.83
N PHE A 155 -13.56 -0.44 2.97
CA PHE A 155 -14.59 0.58 2.99
C PHE A 155 -14.59 1.33 4.34
N ALA A 156 -14.74 2.66 4.27
CA ALA A 156 -14.77 3.56 5.42
C ALA A 156 -16.17 4.17 5.63
#